data_AF-A0A8J6KS71-F1
#
_entry.id   AF-A0A8J6KS71-F1
#
_cell.length_a   1.000
_cell.length_b   1.000
_cell.length_c   1.000
_cell.angle_alpha   90.00
_cell.angle_beta   90.00
_cell.angle_gamma   90.00
#
_symmetry.space_group_name_H-M   'P 1'
#
loop_
_entity.id
_entity.type
_entity.pdbx_description
1 polymer ?
#
loop_
_entity_poly.entity_id
_entity_poly.type
_entity_poly.pdbx_seq_one_letter_code
_entity_poly.pdbx_strand_id
1 'polypeptide(L)'
;MSKHDMSISLVHTDIDLCESSVQRHIGHANLTAEQLHVLMESLPGKKIGPEDIESTRKTCKPSEQLLKLLSLWRIKNGDQDTLKGLMYALKHLKTHHFPKTVTHSLRKTIRFLHSFTMYRLYQKLFLEMIGNQVQSVKISCL
;
A
#
# COMPACT_ATOMS: atom_id res chain seq x y z
N MET A 1 24.24 17.43 16.96
CA MET A 1 23.23 17.07 15.95
C MET A 1 22.87 18.31 15.15
N SER A 2 22.99 18.27 13.83
CA SER A 2 22.65 19.42 12.97
C SER A 2 21.13 19.55 12.84
N LYS A 3 20.62 20.75 12.53
CA LYS A 3 19.20 20.98 12.20
C LYS A 3 18.74 20.08 11.05
N HIS A 4 19.64 19.78 10.13
CA HIS A 4 19.41 18.90 8.99
C HIS A 4 19.16 17.43 9.41
N ASP A 5 19.96 16.90 10.33
CA ASP A 5 19.81 15.51 10.83
C ASP A 5 18.47 15.33 11.56
N MET A 6 18.01 16.38 12.24
CA MET A 6 16.73 16.37 12.95
C MET A 6 15.53 16.37 11.98
N SER A 7 15.62 17.07 10.84
CA SER A 7 14.55 17.05 9.82
C SER A 7 14.44 15.69 9.12
N ILE A 8 15.57 15.06 8.78
CA ILE A 8 15.60 13.71 8.19
C ILE A 8 14.99 12.67 9.15
N SER A 9 15.31 12.75 10.44
CA SER A 9 14.73 11.85 11.45
C SER A 9 13.21 12.02 11.57
N LEU A 10 12.71 13.25 11.41
CA LEU A 10 11.28 13.55 11.49
C LEU A 10 10.50 12.98 10.29
N VAL A 11 11.10 13.03 9.09
CA VAL A 11 10.50 12.48 7.87
C VAL A 11 10.46 10.97 7.90
N HIS A 12 11.54 10.29 8.33
CA HIS A 12 11.50 8.83 8.53
C HIS A 12 10.41 8.41 9.51
N THR A 13 10.29 9.13 10.63
CA THR A 13 9.21 8.88 11.61
C THR A 13 7.82 9.00 10.96
N ASP A 14 7.60 10.03 10.13
CA ASP A 14 6.31 10.21 9.45
C ASP A 14 6.04 9.11 8.39
N ILE A 15 7.08 8.59 7.73
CA ILE A 15 6.98 7.43 6.83
C ILE A 15 6.57 6.18 7.61
N ASP A 16 7.24 5.87 8.72
CA ASP A 16 6.94 4.70 9.55
C ASP A 16 5.50 4.75 10.10
N LEU A 17 5.02 5.94 10.48
CA LEU A 17 3.64 6.18 10.90
C LEU A 17 2.64 5.97 9.75
N CYS A 18 3.00 6.38 8.53
CA CYS A 18 2.21 6.12 7.34
C CYS A 18 2.13 4.61 7.06
N GLU A 19 3.26 3.91 7.00
CA GLU A 19 3.31 2.46 6.77
C GLU A 19 2.50 1.70 7.81
N SER A 20 2.68 2.03 9.10
CA SER A 20 1.93 1.44 10.20
C SER A 20 0.42 1.70 10.10
N SER A 21 0.02 2.88 9.65
CA SER A 21 -1.40 3.23 9.47
C SER A 21 -2.04 2.45 8.31
N VAL A 22 -1.33 2.33 7.18
CA VAL A 22 -1.76 1.51 6.05
C VAL A 22 -1.86 0.05 6.46
N GLN A 23 -0.84 -0.48 7.15
CA GLN A 23 -0.82 -1.85 7.64
C GLN A 23 -1.93 -2.13 8.66
N ARG A 24 -2.28 -1.18 9.53
CA ARG A 24 -3.43 -1.31 10.44
C ARG A 24 -4.77 -1.37 9.71
N HIS A 25 -4.90 -0.69 8.56
CA HIS A 25 -6.14 -0.70 7.78
C HIS A 25 -6.29 -1.96 6.93
N ILE A 26 -5.20 -2.44 6.32
CA ILE A 26 -5.21 -3.54 5.35
C ILE A 26 -4.77 -4.87 5.96
N GLY A 27 -3.83 -4.88 6.90
CA GLY A 27 -3.21 -6.08 7.46
C GLY A 27 -4.09 -6.87 8.44
N HIS A 28 -5.27 -6.35 8.81
CA HIS A 28 -6.27 -7.15 9.53
C HIS A 28 -7.16 -7.98 8.59
N ALA A 29 -7.04 -7.80 7.28
CA ALA A 29 -7.76 -8.61 6.31
C ALA A 29 -7.02 -9.95 6.12
N ASN A 30 -7.31 -10.93 6.97
CA ASN A 30 -6.87 -12.31 6.77
C ASN A 30 -7.63 -12.92 5.60
N LEU A 31 -7.09 -12.73 4.40
CA LEU A 31 -7.70 -13.17 3.15
C LEU A 31 -7.36 -14.63 2.84
N THR A 32 -8.33 -15.36 2.30
CA THR A 32 -8.05 -16.66 1.68
C THR A 32 -7.30 -16.46 0.36
N ALA A 33 -6.67 -17.52 -0.15
CA ALA A 33 -6.00 -17.50 -1.45
C ALA A 33 -6.93 -17.00 -2.56
N GLU A 34 -8.14 -17.58 -2.64
CA GLU A 34 -9.18 -17.21 -3.59
C GLU A 34 -9.55 -15.72 -3.50
N GLN A 35 -9.67 -15.20 -2.27
CA GLN A 35 -9.99 -13.79 -2.07
C GLN A 35 -8.83 -12.88 -2.51
N LEU A 36 -7.58 -13.29 -2.30
CA LEU A 36 -6.42 -12.56 -2.81
C LEU A 36 -6.42 -12.55 -4.34
N HIS A 37 -6.72 -13.68 -4.99
CA HIS A 37 -6.84 -13.77 -6.45
C HIS A 37 -7.91 -12.82 -6.97
N VAL A 38 -9.14 -12.91 -6.46
CA VAL A 38 -10.24 -12.03 -6.87
C VAL A 38 -9.88 -10.55 -6.67
N LEU A 39 -9.21 -10.21 -5.56
CA LEU A 39 -8.78 -8.84 -5.31
C LEU A 39 -7.71 -8.38 -6.31
N MET A 40 -6.70 -9.19 -6.57
CA MET A 40 -5.66 -8.85 -7.56
C MET A 40 -6.22 -8.74 -8.97
N GLU A 41 -7.18 -9.59 -9.33
CA GLU A 41 -7.89 -9.53 -10.63
C GLU A 41 -8.79 -8.30 -10.75
N SER A 42 -9.30 -7.77 -9.64
CA SER A 42 -10.13 -6.56 -9.66
C SER A 42 -9.34 -5.27 -9.94
N LEU A 43 -8.00 -5.30 -9.79
CA LEU A 43 -7.15 -4.13 -10.03
C LEU A 43 -6.98 -3.86 -11.54
N PRO A 44 -6.87 -2.60 -11.97
CA PRO A 44 -6.65 -2.28 -13.38
C PRO A 44 -5.19 -2.55 -13.82
N GLY A 45 -4.94 -2.50 -15.12
CA GLY A 45 -3.60 -2.64 -15.68
C GLY A 45 -3.07 -4.08 -15.68
N LYS A 46 -1.74 -4.22 -15.57
CA LYS A 46 -1.01 -5.47 -15.55
C LYS A 46 -1.33 -6.23 -14.26
N LYS A 47 -1.90 -7.42 -14.41
CA LYS A 47 -2.32 -8.30 -13.31
C LYS A 47 -1.11 -8.87 -12.56
N ILE A 48 -1.33 -9.15 -11.28
CA ILE A 48 -0.41 -9.96 -10.48
C ILE A 48 -0.76 -11.42 -10.72
N GLY A 49 0.21 -12.19 -11.21
CA GLY A 49 -0.02 -13.57 -11.61
C GLY A 49 -0.20 -14.50 -10.41
N PRO A 50 -0.77 -15.70 -10.63
CA PRO A 50 -0.95 -16.68 -9.58
C PRO A 50 0.37 -17.10 -8.91
N GLU A 51 1.48 -17.10 -9.65
CA GLU A 51 2.82 -17.38 -9.14
C GLU A 51 3.28 -16.37 -8.08
N ASP A 52 3.05 -15.07 -8.32
CA ASP A 52 3.39 -13.99 -7.38
C ASP A 52 2.53 -14.07 -6.11
N ILE A 53 1.25 -14.43 -6.28
CA ILE A 53 0.30 -14.62 -5.17
C ILE A 53 0.75 -15.80 -4.31
N GLU A 54 1.05 -16.94 -4.91
CA GLU A 54 1.47 -18.13 -4.18
C GLU A 54 2.83 -17.93 -3.51
N SER A 55 3.79 -17.29 -4.19
CA SER A 55 5.07 -16.93 -3.58
C SER A 55 4.87 -16.04 -2.36
N THR A 56 4.04 -14.99 -2.48
CA THR A 56 3.76 -14.07 -1.36
C THR A 56 3.10 -14.78 -0.18
N ARG A 57 2.22 -15.75 -0.44
CA ARG A 57 1.57 -16.54 0.62
C ARG A 57 2.55 -17.43 1.37
N LYS A 58 3.57 -17.95 0.69
CA LYS A 58 4.61 -18.79 1.29
C LYS A 58 5.61 -17.99 2.11
N THR A 59 5.95 -16.77 1.67
CA THR A 59 7.02 -15.97 2.29
C THR A 59 6.53 -14.96 3.32
N CYS A 60 5.29 -14.45 3.21
CA CYS A 60 4.78 -13.40 4.08
C CYS A 60 3.70 -13.92 5.04
N LYS A 61 3.61 -13.34 6.24
CA LYS A 61 2.52 -13.61 7.20
C LYS A 61 1.17 -13.20 6.59
N PRO A 62 0.05 -13.82 6.99
CA PRO A 62 -1.29 -13.46 6.47
C PRO A 62 -1.60 -11.96 6.53
N SER A 63 -1.16 -11.27 7.58
CA SER A 63 -1.35 -9.83 7.77
C SER A 63 -0.52 -8.95 6.82
N GLU A 64 0.50 -9.50 6.16
CA GLU A 64 1.42 -8.77 5.28
C GLU A 64 1.14 -9.06 3.79
N GLN A 65 0.48 -10.18 3.49
CA GLN A 65 0.24 -10.66 2.12
C GLN A 65 -0.45 -9.63 1.24
N LEU A 66 -1.56 -9.03 1.69
CA LEU A 66 -2.30 -8.05 0.91
C LEU A 66 -1.46 -6.80 0.62
N LEU A 67 -0.75 -6.27 1.62
CA LEU A 67 0.11 -5.10 1.43
C LEU A 67 1.25 -5.40 0.44
N LYS A 68 1.88 -6.59 0.56
CA LYS A 68 2.94 -7.02 -0.36
C LYS A 68 2.43 -7.11 -1.80
N LEU A 69 1.26 -7.70 -2.03
CA LEU A 69 0.69 -7.82 -3.37
C LEU A 69 0.30 -6.46 -3.96
N LEU A 70 -0.26 -5.55 -3.16
CA LEU A 70 -0.56 -4.18 -3.60
C LEU A 70 0.73 -3.41 -3.96
N SER A 71 1.82 -3.63 -3.22
CA SER A 71 3.13 -3.07 -3.54
C SER A 71 3.67 -3.62 -4.86
N LEU A 72 3.56 -4.93 -5.10
CA LEU A 72 3.92 -5.55 -6.38
C LEU A 72 3.11 -4.98 -7.54
N TRP A 73 1.78 -4.85 -7.36
CA TRP A 73 0.91 -4.26 -8.37
C TRP A 73 1.31 -2.82 -8.70
N ARG A 74 1.60 -2.01 -7.68
CA ARG A 74 2.08 -0.63 -7.84
C ARG A 74 3.38 -0.59 -8.65
N ILE A 75 4.36 -1.45 -8.33
CA ILE A 75 5.64 -1.50 -9.04
C ILE A 75 5.43 -1.88 -10.51
N LYS A 76 4.57 -2.87 -10.79
CA LYS A 76 4.27 -3.35 -12.15
C LYS A 76 3.49 -2.32 -12.99
N ASN A 77 2.77 -1.41 -12.34
CA ASN A 77 1.91 -0.39 -12.94
C ASN A 77 2.31 1.03 -12.49
N GLY A 78 3.62 1.32 -12.41
CA GLY A 78 4.14 2.56 -11.81
C GLY A 78 3.73 3.86 -12.50
N ASP A 79 3.18 3.78 -13.72
CA ASP A 79 2.56 4.87 -14.47
C ASP A 79 1.11 5.16 -14.05
N GLN A 80 0.47 4.26 -13.31
CA GLN A 80 -0.91 4.41 -12.87
C GLN A 80 -1.03 5.11 -11.52
N ASP A 81 -2.06 5.95 -11.41
CA ASP A 81 -2.49 6.51 -10.14
C ASP A 81 -2.99 5.40 -9.21
N THR A 82 -2.18 5.11 -8.19
CA THR A 82 -2.45 4.03 -7.21
C THR A 82 -3.82 4.22 -6.53
N LEU A 83 -4.20 5.46 -6.22
CA LEU A 83 -5.46 5.73 -5.55
C LEU A 83 -6.65 5.42 -6.46
N LYS A 84 -6.58 5.84 -7.73
CA LYS A 84 -7.60 5.48 -8.74
C LYS A 84 -7.68 3.97 -8.94
N GLY A 85 -6.54 3.28 -8.94
CA GLY A 85 -6.48 1.81 -9.03
C GLY A 85 -7.21 1.13 -7.88
N LEU A 86 -6.96 1.54 -6.63
CA LEU A 86 -7.65 1.01 -5.46
C LEU A 86 -9.15 1.33 -5.46
N MET A 87 -9.54 2.53 -5.91
CA MET A 87 -10.95 2.91 -6.07
C MET A 87 -11.66 2.06 -7.12
N TYR A 88 -10.99 1.77 -8.24
CA TYR A 88 -11.48 0.88 -9.27
C TYR A 88 -11.72 -0.53 -8.70
N ALA A 89 -10.71 -1.12 -8.06
CA ALA A 89 -10.85 -2.43 -7.40
C ALA A 89 -12.02 -2.44 -6.41
N LEU A 90 -12.15 -1.42 -5.56
CA LEU A 90 -13.26 -1.32 -4.60
C LEU A 90 -14.64 -1.31 -5.29
N LYS A 91 -14.77 -0.70 -6.47
CA LYS A 91 -16.02 -0.70 -7.25
C LYS A 91 -16.35 -2.11 -7.75
N HIS A 92 -15.35 -2.84 -8.26
CA HIS A 92 -15.53 -4.19 -8.79
C HIS A 92 -15.71 -5.25 -7.70
N LEU A 93 -15.08 -5.12 -6.53
CA LEU A 93 -15.31 -6.06 -5.43
C LEU A 93 -16.75 -6.03 -4.91
N LYS A 94 -17.43 -4.89 -5.00
CA LYS A 94 -18.85 -4.78 -4.62
C LYS A 94 -19.78 -5.60 -5.51
N THR A 95 -19.41 -5.80 -6.79
CA THR A 95 -20.23 -6.57 -7.72
C THR A 95 -20.06 -8.09 -7.54
N HIS A 96 -19.00 -8.54 -6.86
CA HIS A 96 -18.66 -9.95 -6.68
C HIS A 96 -19.01 -10.53 -5.29
N HIS A 97 -19.92 -9.91 -4.52
CA HIS A 97 -20.30 -10.35 -3.16
C HIS A 97 -19.10 -10.57 -2.22
N PHE A 98 -18.03 -9.79 -2.42
CA PHE A 98 -16.77 -9.94 -1.71
C PHE A 98 -16.92 -9.59 -0.22
N PRO A 99 -16.11 -10.18 0.70
CA PRO A 99 -16.24 -9.93 2.13
C PRO A 99 -16.27 -8.43 2.49
N LYS A 100 -17.30 -8.04 3.26
CA LYS A 100 -17.51 -6.64 3.68
C LYS A 100 -16.36 -6.10 4.51
N THR A 101 -15.71 -6.94 5.29
CA THR A 101 -14.54 -6.59 6.11
C THR A 101 -13.40 -6.05 5.26
N VAL A 102 -13.11 -6.70 4.13
CA VAL A 102 -12.00 -6.37 3.25
C VAL A 102 -12.30 -5.13 2.44
N THR A 103 -13.51 -5.03 1.89
CA THR A 103 -13.96 -3.81 1.19
C THR A 103 -14.00 -2.60 2.14
N HIS A 104 -14.30 -2.80 3.43
CA HIS A 104 -14.21 -1.74 4.44
C HIS A 104 -12.78 -1.35 4.77
N SER A 105 -11.90 -2.33 4.95
CA SER A 105 -10.44 -2.12 5.14
C SER A 105 -9.84 -1.34 3.99
N LEU A 106 -10.09 -1.77 2.74
CA LEU A 106 -9.63 -1.08 1.54
C LEU A 106 -10.15 0.36 1.47
N ARG A 107 -11.43 0.58 1.82
CA ARG A 107 -12.02 1.93 1.89
C ARG A 107 -11.36 2.81 2.96
N LYS A 108 -10.97 2.24 4.11
CA LYS A 108 -10.22 2.99 5.13
C LYS A 108 -8.85 3.41 4.60
N THR A 109 -8.14 2.52 3.91
CA THR A 109 -6.85 2.86 3.28
C THR A 109 -7.01 3.97 2.24
N ILE A 110 -7.98 3.86 1.33
CA ILE A 110 -8.24 4.91 0.33
C ILE A 110 -8.49 6.26 1.01
N ARG A 111 -9.31 6.30 2.07
CA ARG A 111 -9.56 7.55 2.84
C ARG A 111 -8.32 8.08 3.53
N PHE A 112 -7.48 7.20 4.09
CA PHE A 112 -6.21 7.59 4.70
C PHE A 112 -5.26 8.18 3.65
N LEU A 113 -5.13 7.53 2.49
CA LEU A 113 -4.30 8.00 1.37
C LEU A 113 -4.74 9.37 0.83
N HIS A 114 -6.05 9.67 0.87
CA HIS A 114 -6.62 10.97 0.50
C HIS A 114 -6.62 12.00 1.67
N SER A 115 -6.13 11.62 2.85
CA SER A 115 -6.19 12.50 4.02
C SER A 115 -5.20 13.66 3.92
N PHE A 116 -5.51 14.75 4.63
CA PHE A 116 -4.59 15.88 4.76
C PHE A 116 -3.24 15.49 5.37
N THR A 117 -3.21 14.47 6.23
CA THR A 117 -1.97 13.92 6.80
C THR A 117 -1.01 13.42 5.72
N MET A 118 -1.54 12.72 4.71
CA MET A 118 -0.73 12.24 3.58
C MET A 118 -0.22 13.38 2.71
N TYR A 119 -1.06 14.39 2.46
CA TYR A 119 -0.63 15.59 1.74
C TYR A 119 0.53 16.29 2.46
N ARG A 120 0.45 16.46 3.79
CA ARG A 120 1.55 17.05 4.56
C ARG A 120 2.83 16.21 4.50
N LEU A 121 2.72 14.88 4.55
CA LEU A 121 3.87 13.99 4.37
C LEU A 121 4.52 14.19 3.00
N TYR A 122 3.73 14.22 1.92
CA TYR A 122 4.26 14.46 0.57
C TYR A 122 4.94 15.83 0.44
N GLN A 123 4.38 16.89 1.04
CA GLN A 123 5.01 18.20 1.06
C GLN A 123 6.37 18.17 1.77
N LYS A 124 6.47 17.52 2.94
CA LYS A 124 7.73 17.37 3.67
C LYS A 124 8.77 16.59 2.86
N LEU A 125 8.36 15.46 2.26
CA LEU A 125 9.23 14.66 1.40
C LEU A 125 9.74 15.45 0.20
N PHE A 126 8.88 16.23 -0.45
CA PHE A 126 9.27 17.05 -1.60
C PHE A 126 10.31 18.11 -1.21
N LEU A 127 10.12 18.78 -0.07
CA LEU A 127 11.08 19.76 0.44
C LEU A 127 12.42 19.11 0.81
N GLU A 128 12.40 17.92 1.40
CA GLU A 128 13.61 17.12 1.67
C GLU A 128 14.30 16.68 0.37
N MET A 129 13.56 16.22 -0.66
CA MET A 129 14.12 15.78 -1.94
C MET A 129 14.81 16.90 -2.72
N ILE A 130 14.30 18.14 -2.61
CA ILE A 130 14.97 19.33 -3.18
C ILE A 130 16.24 19.66 -2.37
N GLY A 131 16.27 19.30 -1.09
CA GLY A 131 17.42 19.46 -0.20
C GLY A 131 18.48 18.35 -0.31
N ASN A 132 18.13 17.10 -0.67
CA ASN A 132 19.04 15.94 -0.80
C ASN A 132 18.40 14.67 -1.45
N GLN A 133 19.23 13.72 -1.88
CA GLN A 133 18.86 12.41 -2.46
C GLN A 133 18.33 11.43 -1.37
N VAL A 134 17.02 11.20 -1.30
CA VAL A 134 16.40 10.26 -0.35
C VAL A 134 16.50 8.81 -0.86
N GLN A 135 17.03 7.89 -0.05
CA GLN A 135 17.00 6.45 -0.33
C GLN A 135 15.61 5.85 -0.08
N SER A 136 15.08 5.14 -1.08
CA SER A 136 13.80 4.43 -1.04
C SER A 136 13.78 3.34 0.05
N VAL A 137 12.76 3.38 0.90
CA VAL A 137 12.44 2.31 1.87
C VAL A 137 12.02 1.04 1.13
N LYS A 138 12.62 -0.10 1.47
CA LYS A 138 12.34 -1.41 0.86
C LYS A 138 11.29 -2.15 1.70
N ILE A 139 10.16 -2.50 1.09
CA ILE A 139 9.22 -3.48 1.64
C ILE A 139 9.77 -4.89 1.32
N SER A 140 10.57 -5.46 2.21
CA SER A 140 11.08 -6.83 2.09
C SER A 140 10.23 -7.81 2.90
N CYS A 141 9.74 -8.87 2.25
CA CYS A 141 9.53 -10.14 2.94
C CYS A 141 10.80 -10.97 2.69
N LEU A 142 11.45 -11.43 3.76
CA LEU A 142 12.45 -12.51 3.71
C LEU A 142 11.72 -13.84 3.67
#